data_AF-A0A6I5RJ21-F1
#
_entry.id   AF-A0A6I5RJ21-F1
#
_cell.length_a   1.000
_cell.length_b   1.000
_cell.length_c   1.000
_cell.angle_alpha   90.00
_cell.angle_beta   90.00
_cell.angle_gamma   90.00
#
_symmetry.space_group_name_H-M   'P 1'
#
loop_
_entity.id
_entity.type
_entity.pdbx_description
1 polymer ?
#
loop_
_entity_poly.entity_id
_entity_poly.type
_entity_poly.pdbx_seq_one_letter_code
_entity_poly.pdbx_strand_id
1 'polypeptide(L)'
;TAHLGTALLFFSALLVMGVLLLPYRATGTVKRLPWVSLTAAILVYLQSISGGLVGSRWALHQCLGISKLCTVMNAHLIGIVPASLSVIVLAVLAWRTPALHSALRTLTNLAFGFLLLQVALGFATFRLHLQVELLTVSHQMIGACLFAALLCFTVFGLRDRYQTSRWTGDRPTTP
;
A
#
# COMPACT_ATOMS: atom_id res chain seq x y z
N THR A 1 -2.02 -17.76 7.25
CA THR A 1 -2.08 -16.78 6.14
C THR A 1 -3.47 -16.33 5.77
N ALA A 2 -4.44 -17.24 5.58
CA ALA A 2 -5.82 -16.86 5.25
C ALA A 2 -6.40 -15.82 6.23
N HIS A 3 -6.18 -16.01 7.53
CA HIS A 3 -6.58 -15.07 8.58
C HIS A 3 -6.01 -13.65 8.42
N LEU A 4 -4.75 -13.51 7.98
CA LEU A 4 -4.14 -12.20 7.76
C LEU A 4 -4.77 -11.51 6.54
N GLY A 5 -4.99 -12.27 5.46
CA GLY A 5 -5.65 -11.75 4.26
C GLY A 5 -7.07 -11.26 4.56
N THR A 6 -7.88 -12.06 5.27
CA THR A 6 -9.24 -11.66 5.67
C THR A 6 -9.24 -10.48 6.62
N ALA A 7 -8.29 -10.40 7.58
CA ALA A 7 -8.15 -9.25 8.47
C ALA A 7 -7.83 -7.97 7.68
N LEU A 8 -6.92 -8.03 6.70
CA LEU A 8 -6.61 -6.88 5.83
C LEU A 8 -7.80 -6.48 4.95
N LEU A 9 -8.59 -7.43 4.45
CA LEU A 9 -9.81 -7.13 3.70
C LEU A 9 -10.87 -6.47 4.59
N PHE A 10 -11.09 -6.99 5.79
CA PHE A 10 -12.00 -6.36 6.75
C PHE A 10 -11.56 -4.94 7.12
N PHE A 11 -10.27 -4.76 7.42
CA PHE A 11 -9.66 -3.46 7.65
C PHE A 11 -9.82 -2.52 6.45
N SER A 12 -9.65 -3.03 5.23
CA SER A 12 -9.86 -2.27 4.00
C SER A 12 -11.29 -1.77 3.86
N ALA A 13 -12.29 -2.61 4.19
CA ALA A 13 -13.69 -2.24 4.14
C ALA A 13 -14.02 -1.11 5.12
N LEU A 14 -13.54 -1.22 6.37
CA LEU A 14 -13.70 -0.17 7.39
C LEU A 14 -13.06 1.15 6.96
N LEU A 15 -11.84 1.10 6.41
CA LEU A 15 -11.15 2.29 5.92
C LEU A 15 -11.88 2.94 4.75
N VAL A 16 -12.35 2.15 3.77
CA VAL A 16 -13.09 2.67 2.62
C VAL A 16 -14.37 3.36 3.11
N MET A 17 -15.15 2.73 3.99
CA MET A 17 -16.35 3.34 4.56
C MET A 17 -16.03 4.65 5.30
N GLY A 18 -15.00 4.63 6.16
CA GLY A 18 -14.57 5.82 6.89
C GLY A 18 -14.13 6.96 5.96
N VAL A 19 -13.33 6.67 4.95
CA VAL A 19 -12.86 7.66 3.96
C VAL A 19 -14.01 8.22 3.13
N LEU A 20 -15.00 7.40 2.78
CA LEU A 20 -16.18 7.86 2.04
C LEU A 20 -17.02 8.86 2.84
N LEU A 21 -17.05 8.74 4.17
CA LEU A 21 -17.75 9.66 5.07
C LEU A 21 -17.01 10.99 5.28
N LEU A 22 -15.70 11.05 4.99
CA LEU A 22 -14.94 12.28 5.14
C LEU A 22 -15.31 13.31 4.05
N PRO A 23 -15.41 14.61 4.40
CA PRO A 23 -15.58 15.66 3.41
C PRO A 23 -14.34 15.73 2.51
N TYR A 24 -14.56 15.76 1.19
CA TYR A 24 -13.50 15.88 0.19
C TYR A 24 -13.96 16.80 -0.94
N ARG A 25 -13.13 17.80 -1.28
CA ARG A 25 -13.36 18.73 -2.38
C ARG A 25 -12.34 18.47 -3.48
N ALA A 26 -12.82 18.15 -4.68
CA ALA A 26 -11.95 17.86 -5.79
C ALA A 26 -11.12 19.07 -6.24
N THR A 27 -9.89 18.78 -6.68
CA THR A 27 -8.99 19.74 -7.33
C THR A 27 -8.85 19.46 -8.83
N GLY A 28 -9.27 18.28 -9.31
CA GLY A 28 -9.28 17.91 -10.72
C GLY A 28 -7.92 17.59 -11.32
N THR A 29 -6.86 17.58 -10.50
CA THR A 29 -5.48 17.36 -10.95
C THR A 29 -5.03 15.91 -10.88
N VAL A 30 -5.83 15.02 -10.28
CA VAL A 30 -5.39 13.67 -9.89
C VAL A 30 -5.16 12.72 -11.08
N LYS A 31 -5.80 12.96 -12.23
CA LYS A 31 -5.64 12.18 -13.48
C LYS A 31 -5.60 10.66 -13.23
N ARG A 32 -4.52 9.96 -13.62
CA ARG A 32 -4.37 8.50 -13.51
C ARG A 32 -3.80 8.02 -12.16
N LEU A 33 -3.43 8.93 -11.24
CA LEU A 33 -2.84 8.57 -9.94
C LEU A 33 -3.66 7.57 -9.10
N PRO A 34 -5.03 7.60 -9.03
CA PRO A 34 -5.75 6.62 -8.22
C PRO A 34 -5.58 5.19 -8.73
N TRP A 35 -5.44 5.00 -10.05
CA TRP A 35 -5.21 3.67 -10.63
C TRP A 35 -3.80 3.16 -10.34
N VAL A 36 -2.80 4.05 -10.40
CA VAL A 36 -1.42 3.72 -9.99
C VAL A 36 -1.40 3.32 -8.51
N SER A 37 -2.10 4.08 -7.66
CA SER A 37 -2.23 3.78 -6.23
C SER A 37 -2.95 2.46 -5.96
N LEU A 38 -4.00 2.15 -6.73
CA LEU A 38 -4.71 0.88 -6.62
C LEU A 38 -3.81 -0.30 -6.98
N THR A 39 -3.06 -0.19 -8.08
CA THR A 39 -2.08 -1.21 -8.47
C THR A 39 -1.03 -1.41 -7.38
N ALA A 40 -0.51 -0.32 -6.79
CA ALA A 40 0.42 -0.40 -5.68
C ALA A 40 -0.18 -1.06 -4.45
N ALA A 41 -1.43 -0.72 -4.09
CA ALA A 41 -2.15 -1.34 -2.97
C ALA A 41 -2.32 -2.85 -3.17
N ILE A 42 -2.66 -3.30 -4.38
CA ILE A 42 -2.78 -4.72 -4.71
C ILE A 42 -1.43 -5.44 -4.56
N LEU A 43 -0.35 -4.87 -5.10
CA LEU A 43 0.98 -5.46 -4.98
C LEU A 43 1.45 -5.54 -3.52
N VAL A 44 1.23 -4.49 -2.73
CA VAL A 44 1.54 -4.47 -1.29
C VAL A 44 0.68 -5.49 -0.51
N TYR A 45 -0.59 -5.66 -0.89
CA TYR A 45 -1.46 -6.68 -0.29
C TYR A 45 -0.95 -8.09 -0.56
N LEU A 46 -0.63 -8.42 -1.82
CA LEU A 46 -0.05 -9.71 -2.18
C LEU A 46 1.30 -9.94 -1.46
N GLN A 47 2.12 -8.90 -1.37
CA GLN A 47 3.38 -8.95 -0.63
C GLN A 47 3.15 -9.20 0.87
N SER A 48 2.13 -8.60 1.46
CA SER A 48 1.76 -8.79 2.87
C SER A 48 1.29 -10.22 3.15
N ILE A 49 0.51 -10.83 2.23
CA ILE A 49 0.12 -12.24 2.33
C ILE A 49 1.35 -13.15 2.25
N SER A 50 2.26 -12.89 1.30
CA SER A 50 3.50 -13.67 1.18
C SER A 50 4.36 -13.58 2.45
N GLY A 51 4.47 -12.40 3.07
CA GLY A 51 5.16 -12.20 4.36
C GLY A 51 4.50 -12.95 5.50
N GLY A 52 3.16 -12.95 5.55
CA GLY A 52 2.41 -13.78 6.48
C GLY A 52 2.66 -15.29 6.27
N LEU A 53 2.94 -15.73 5.04
CA LEU A 53 3.30 -17.13 4.74
C LEU A 53 4.68 -17.47 5.27
N VAL A 54 5.64 -16.55 5.10
CA VAL A 54 6.99 -16.67 5.66
C VAL A 54 6.93 -16.84 7.17
N GLY A 55 6.19 -15.98 7.89
CA GLY A 55 6.05 -16.06 9.35
C GLY A 55 5.32 -17.31 9.81
N SER A 56 4.14 -17.59 9.25
CA SER A 56 3.30 -18.73 9.71
C SER A 56 3.90 -20.11 9.45
N ARG A 57 4.80 -20.24 8.47
CA ARG A 57 5.49 -21.49 8.16
C ARG A 57 6.94 -21.53 8.65
N TRP A 58 7.40 -20.51 9.37
CA TRP A 58 8.81 -20.40 9.78
C TRP A 58 9.78 -20.58 8.60
N ALA A 59 9.40 -20.06 7.41
CA ALA A 59 10.08 -20.37 6.16
C ALA A 59 11.54 -19.87 6.13
N LEU A 60 11.86 -18.82 6.88
CA LEU A 60 13.24 -18.32 7.00
C LEU A 60 14.16 -19.33 7.66
N HIS A 61 13.78 -19.86 8.82
CA HIS A 61 14.59 -20.86 9.53
C HIS A 61 14.69 -22.16 8.73
N GLN A 62 13.61 -22.59 8.10
CA GLN A 62 13.62 -23.80 7.30
C GLN A 62 14.51 -23.65 6.05
N CYS A 63 14.53 -22.48 5.43
CA CYS A 63 15.37 -22.25 4.25
C CYS A 63 16.86 -22.17 4.64
N LEU A 64 17.20 -21.43 5.70
CA LEU A 64 18.59 -21.24 6.11
C LEU A 64 19.20 -22.46 6.84
N GLY A 65 18.38 -23.20 7.59
CA GLY A 65 18.86 -24.35 8.37
C GLY A 65 18.87 -25.67 7.59
N ILE A 66 17.79 -25.96 6.86
CA ILE A 66 17.58 -27.28 6.22
C ILE A 66 17.17 -27.19 4.74
N SER A 67 17.31 -26.02 4.11
CA SER A 67 17.00 -25.78 2.68
C SER A 67 15.56 -26.15 2.26
N LYS A 68 14.60 -26.12 3.18
CA LYS A 68 13.17 -26.34 2.91
C LYS A 68 12.43 -25.01 2.81
N LEU A 69 11.38 -24.95 2.00
CA LEU A 69 10.52 -23.77 1.80
C LEU A 69 11.26 -22.50 1.29
N CYS A 70 12.45 -22.64 0.70
CA CYS A 70 13.18 -21.50 0.13
C CYS A 70 12.41 -20.78 -0.99
N THR A 71 11.58 -21.49 -1.75
CA THR A 71 10.71 -20.85 -2.76
C THR A 71 9.75 -19.83 -2.14
N VAL A 72 9.23 -20.09 -0.93
CA VAL A 72 8.34 -19.15 -0.22
C VAL A 72 9.11 -17.90 0.21
N MET A 73 10.31 -18.09 0.77
CA MET A 73 11.19 -16.98 1.16
C MET A 73 11.61 -16.14 -0.04
N ASN A 74 12.08 -16.80 -1.11
CA ASN A 74 12.56 -16.12 -2.31
C ASN A 74 11.41 -15.39 -3.03
N ALA A 75 10.22 -15.98 -3.10
CA ALA A 75 9.05 -15.32 -3.66
C ALA A 75 8.70 -14.03 -2.88
N HIS A 76 8.77 -14.08 -1.54
CA HIS A 76 8.60 -12.88 -0.72
C HIS A 76 9.67 -11.83 -1.03
N LEU A 77 10.95 -12.20 -1.08
CA LEU A 77 12.03 -11.25 -1.37
C LEU A 77 11.93 -10.64 -2.77
N ILE A 78 11.61 -11.44 -3.79
CA ILE A 78 11.43 -10.98 -5.17
C ILE A 78 10.23 -10.03 -5.27
N GLY A 79 9.14 -10.32 -4.55
CA GLY A 79 7.94 -9.48 -4.51
C GLY A 79 8.15 -8.07 -3.94
N ILE A 80 9.24 -7.85 -3.19
CA ILE A 80 9.62 -6.51 -2.68
C ILE A 80 9.83 -5.54 -3.84
N VAL A 81 10.44 -5.98 -4.95
CA VAL A 81 10.80 -5.12 -6.08
C VAL A 81 9.57 -4.48 -6.74
N PRO A 82 8.59 -5.25 -7.26
CA PRO A 82 7.41 -4.66 -7.89
C PRO A 82 6.56 -3.84 -6.90
N ALA A 83 6.43 -4.29 -5.64
CA ALA A 83 5.68 -3.57 -4.61
C ALA A 83 6.33 -2.20 -4.33
N SER A 84 7.63 -2.17 -4.04
CA SER A 84 8.36 -0.93 -3.74
C SER A 84 8.37 0.02 -4.93
N LEU A 85 8.63 -0.51 -6.14
CA LEU A 85 8.66 0.29 -7.36
C LEU A 85 7.31 0.98 -7.61
N SER A 86 6.20 0.27 -7.43
CA SER A 86 4.86 0.85 -7.64
C SER A 86 4.56 2.02 -6.69
N VAL A 87 4.99 1.94 -5.43
CA VAL A 87 4.84 3.02 -4.44
C VAL A 87 5.76 4.21 -4.76
N ILE A 88 7.01 3.93 -5.18
CA ILE A 88 7.95 4.98 -5.62
C ILE A 88 7.41 5.71 -6.85
N VAL A 89 6.88 4.98 -7.83
CA VAL A 89 6.25 5.56 -9.03
C VAL A 89 5.08 6.46 -8.64
N LEU A 90 4.20 6.01 -7.75
CA LEU A 90 3.11 6.85 -7.22
C LEU A 90 3.66 8.13 -6.57
N ALA A 91 4.69 8.00 -5.72
CA ALA A 91 5.27 9.13 -5.01
C ALA A 91 5.87 10.17 -5.95
N VAL A 92 6.68 9.73 -6.92
CA VAL A 92 7.27 10.60 -7.94
C VAL A 92 6.19 11.30 -8.74
N LEU A 93 5.17 10.58 -9.24
CA LEU A 93 4.10 11.18 -10.03
C LEU A 93 3.28 12.19 -9.21
N ALA A 94 2.95 11.88 -7.95
CA ALA A 94 2.21 12.78 -7.07
C ALA A 94 3.03 14.04 -6.71
N TRP A 95 4.34 13.93 -6.48
CA TRP A 95 5.21 15.09 -6.25
C TRP A 95 5.36 15.97 -7.49
N ARG A 96 5.37 15.36 -8.68
CA ARG A 96 5.42 16.05 -9.97
C ARG A 96 4.08 16.66 -10.39
N THR A 97 2.98 16.30 -9.73
CA THR A 97 1.65 16.84 -10.05
C THR A 97 1.43 18.18 -9.33
N PRO A 98 1.36 19.31 -10.07
CA PRO A 98 1.09 20.62 -9.47
C PRO A 98 -0.36 20.69 -8.97
N ALA A 99 -0.58 21.48 -7.91
CA ALA A 99 -1.90 21.68 -7.31
C ALA A 99 -2.65 20.37 -6.95
N LEU A 100 -1.90 19.33 -6.56
CA LEU A 100 -2.49 18.12 -5.99
C LEU A 100 -3.08 18.43 -4.62
N HIS A 101 -4.30 17.95 -4.35
CA HIS A 101 -4.97 18.14 -3.06
C HIS A 101 -4.06 17.75 -1.88
N SER A 102 -4.05 18.56 -0.82
CA SER A 102 -3.14 18.40 0.34
C SER A 102 -3.24 17.02 0.99
N ALA A 103 -4.46 16.51 1.18
CA ALA A 103 -4.68 15.16 1.72
C ALA A 103 -4.02 14.05 0.88
N LEU A 104 -4.10 14.13 -0.46
CA LEU A 104 -3.45 13.17 -1.35
C LEU A 104 -1.92 13.26 -1.22
N ARG A 105 -1.37 14.47 -1.12
CA ARG A 105 0.06 14.69 -0.95
C ARG A 105 0.56 14.17 0.40
N THR A 106 -0.20 14.37 1.48
CA THR A 106 0.10 13.81 2.81
C THR A 106 0.07 12.28 2.77
N LEU A 107 -0.95 11.67 2.16
CA LEU A 107 -1.04 10.21 2.02
C LEU A 107 0.12 9.65 1.20
N THR A 108 0.53 10.33 0.12
CA THR A 108 1.73 9.96 -0.63
C THR A 108 2.98 9.99 0.24
N ASN A 109 3.20 11.05 1.01
CA ASN A 109 4.37 11.18 1.87
C ASN A 109 4.38 10.12 2.98
N LEU A 110 3.22 9.83 3.57
CA LEU A 110 3.06 8.74 4.54
C LEU A 110 3.35 7.38 3.91
N ALA A 111 2.81 7.10 2.72
CA ALA A 111 3.08 5.86 2.01
C ALA A 111 4.58 5.70 1.69
N PHE A 112 5.24 6.76 1.23
CA PHE A 112 6.67 6.73 0.98
C PHE A 112 7.48 6.51 2.27
N GLY A 113 7.14 7.21 3.36
CA GLY A 113 7.77 7.01 4.67
C GLY A 113 7.58 5.60 5.22
N PHE A 114 6.37 5.05 5.15
CA PHE A 114 6.10 3.67 5.56
C PHE A 114 6.82 2.64 4.69
N LEU A 115 6.99 2.89 3.38
CA LEU A 115 7.80 2.03 2.53
C LEU A 115 9.25 1.95 3.02
N LEU A 116 9.88 3.09 3.32
CA LEU A 116 11.26 3.12 3.82
C LEU A 116 11.38 2.36 5.14
N LEU A 117 10.44 2.58 6.05
CA LEU A 117 10.39 1.88 7.33
C LEU A 117 10.14 0.38 7.14
N GLN A 118 9.32 -0.02 6.16
CA GLN A 118 9.07 -1.42 5.85
C GLN A 118 10.35 -2.12 5.38
N VAL A 119 11.11 -1.50 4.48
CA VAL A 119 12.39 -2.06 4.00
C VAL A 119 13.39 -2.18 5.16
N ALA A 120 13.50 -1.16 6.00
CA ALA A 120 14.39 -1.17 7.15
C ALA A 120 14.03 -2.28 8.16
N LEU A 121 12.75 -2.36 8.55
CA LEU A 121 12.24 -3.39 9.46
C LEU A 121 12.36 -4.79 8.85
N GLY A 122 12.13 -4.94 7.54
CA GLY A 122 12.21 -6.22 6.85
C GLY A 122 13.64 -6.74 6.81
N PHE A 123 14.59 -5.84 6.51
CA PHE A 123 16.01 -6.16 6.57
C PHE A 123 16.43 -6.55 7.99
N ALA A 124 16.05 -5.78 9.01
CA ALA A 124 16.35 -6.09 10.40
C ALA A 124 15.75 -7.45 10.83
N THR A 125 14.49 -7.71 10.45
CA THR A 125 13.79 -8.97 10.70
C THR A 125 14.50 -10.16 10.07
N PHE A 126 14.98 -10.01 8.83
CA PHE A 126 15.75 -11.02 8.12
C PHE A 126 17.09 -11.30 8.83
N ARG A 127 17.84 -10.24 9.16
CA ARG A 127 19.16 -10.34 9.80
C ARG A 127 19.10 -10.94 11.20
N LEU A 128 18.04 -10.65 11.94
CA LEU A 128 17.77 -11.21 13.26
C LEU A 128 17.02 -12.55 13.19
N HIS A 129 16.91 -13.15 11.99
CA HIS A 129 16.33 -14.47 11.79
C HIS A 129 14.96 -14.65 12.47
N LEU A 130 14.06 -13.66 12.38
CA LEU A 130 12.73 -13.70 13.04
C LEU A 130 12.75 -13.87 14.58
N GLN A 131 13.90 -13.77 15.25
CA GLN A 131 14.01 -14.03 16.70
C GLN A 131 13.34 -12.96 17.57
N VAL A 132 13.11 -11.76 17.01
CA VAL A 132 12.48 -10.64 17.73
C VAL A 132 11.04 -10.50 17.28
N GLU A 133 10.11 -11.06 18.04
CA GLU A 133 8.67 -11.05 17.72
C GLU A 133 8.11 -9.63 17.60
N LEU A 134 8.55 -8.70 18.44
CA LEU A 134 8.09 -7.32 18.36
C LEU A 134 8.49 -6.66 17.02
N LEU A 135 9.63 -7.06 16.45
CA LEU A 135 10.10 -6.54 15.18
C LEU A 135 9.28 -7.08 14.02
N THR A 136 8.90 -8.36 14.05
CA THR A 136 8.02 -8.98 13.05
C THR A 136 6.61 -8.39 13.10
N VAL A 137 6.06 -8.20 14.30
CA VAL A 137 4.76 -7.53 14.49
C VAL A 137 4.82 -6.08 14.00
N SER A 138 5.89 -5.36 14.33
CA SER A 138 6.10 -3.99 13.85
C SER A 138 6.19 -3.93 12.33
N HIS A 139 6.92 -4.86 11.71
CA HIS A 139 7.00 -4.97 10.25
C HIS A 139 5.61 -5.23 9.64
N GLN A 140 4.80 -6.10 10.22
CA GLN A 140 3.45 -6.36 9.71
C GLN A 140 2.52 -5.15 9.89
N MET A 141 2.63 -4.44 11.01
CA MET A 141 1.85 -3.23 11.32
C MET A 141 2.17 -2.10 10.34
N ILE A 142 3.45 -1.81 10.10
CA ILE A 142 3.86 -0.77 9.15
C ILE A 142 3.46 -1.14 7.72
N GLY A 143 3.51 -2.43 7.36
CA GLY A 143 2.99 -2.93 6.09
C GLY A 143 1.48 -2.67 5.93
N ALA A 144 0.69 -2.86 7.00
CA ALA A 144 -0.73 -2.53 7.00
C ALA A 144 -0.99 -1.02 6.91
N CYS A 145 -0.17 -0.18 7.57
CA CYS A 145 -0.25 1.27 7.46
C CYS A 145 0.08 1.77 6.04
N LEU A 146 1.10 1.19 5.40
CA LEU A 146 1.43 1.44 3.99
C LEU A 146 0.24 1.10 3.08
N PHE A 147 -0.31 -0.11 3.22
CA PHE A 147 -1.48 -0.55 2.46
C PHE A 147 -2.68 0.39 2.67
N ALA A 148 -2.96 0.78 3.92
CA ALA A 148 -4.01 1.74 4.26
C ALA A 148 -3.82 3.09 3.57
N ALA A 149 -2.61 3.66 3.61
CA ALA A 149 -2.32 4.94 2.98
C ALA A 149 -2.59 4.91 1.46
N LEU A 150 -2.19 3.83 0.78
CA LEU A 150 -2.44 3.62 -0.65
C LEU A 150 -3.92 3.43 -0.95
N LEU A 151 -4.66 2.71 -0.10
CA LEU A 151 -6.09 2.50 -0.27
C LEU A 151 -6.87 3.81 -0.07
N CYS A 152 -6.58 4.56 0.99
CA CYS A 152 -7.15 5.88 1.25
C CYS A 152 -6.86 6.84 0.09
N PHE A 153 -5.63 6.85 -0.43
CA PHE A 153 -5.27 7.65 -1.60
C PHE A 153 -6.12 7.26 -2.82
N THR A 154 -6.28 5.96 -3.05
CA THR A 154 -7.09 5.43 -4.16
C THR A 154 -8.53 5.93 -4.07
N VAL A 155 -9.17 5.79 -2.90
CA VAL A 155 -10.57 6.21 -2.70
C VAL A 155 -10.73 7.72 -2.88
N PHE A 156 -9.88 8.54 -2.26
CA PHE A 156 -9.92 9.99 -2.45
C PHE A 156 -9.66 10.39 -3.89
N GLY A 157 -8.69 9.77 -4.57
CA GLY A 157 -8.41 10.06 -5.97
C GLY A 157 -9.53 9.65 -6.92
N LEU A 158 -10.25 8.54 -6.65
CA LEU A 158 -11.44 8.17 -7.42
C LEU A 158 -12.58 9.16 -7.19
N ARG A 159 -12.79 9.63 -5.96
CA ARG A 159 -13.76 10.69 -5.64
C ARG A 159 -13.43 12.00 -6.34
N ASP A 160 -12.15 12.39 -6.36
CA ASP A 160 -11.67 13.58 -7.06
C ASP A 160 -12.00 13.53 -8.56
N ARG A 161 -11.73 12.38 -9.21
CA ARG A 161 -12.11 12.17 -10.61
C ARG A 161 -13.61 12.23 -10.82
N TYR A 162 -14.39 11.55 -9.99
CA TYR A 162 -15.85 11.51 -10.12
C TYR A 162 -16.49 12.89 -10.00
N GLN A 163 -16.12 13.67 -8.98
CA GLN A 163 -16.62 15.04 -8.79
C GLN A 163 -16.22 15.95 -9.96
N THR A 164 -14.98 15.81 -10.46
CA THR A 164 -14.49 16.60 -11.60
C THR A 164 -15.28 16.29 -12.87
N SER A 165 -15.49 15.01 -13.18
CA SER A 165 -16.28 14.58 -14.35
C SER A 165 -17.72 15.09 -14.29
N ARG A 166 -18.34 15.07 -13.10
CA ARG A 166 -19.70 15.58 -12.90
C ARG A 166 -19.76 17.09 -13.14
N TRP A 167 -18.81 17.85 -12.61
CA TRP A 167 -18.74 19.29 -12.84
C TRP A 167 -18.53 19.66 -14.32
N THR A 168 -17.76 18.87 -15.07
CA THR A 168 -17.60 19.10 -16.51
C THR A 168 -18.83 18.71 -17.34
N GLY A 169 -19.59 17.70 -16.91
CA GLY A 169 -20.80 17.24 -17.60
C GLY A 169 -22.01 18.17 -17.41
N ASP A 170 -22.08 18.87 -16.27
CA ASP A 170 -23.15 19.82 -15.97
C ASP A 170 -22.91 21.22 -16.58
N ARG A 171 -21.84 21.44 -17.35
CA ARG A 171 -21.67 22.70 -18.08
C ARG A 171 -22.67 22.76 -19.24
N PRO A 172 -23.61 23.72 -19.28
CA PRO A 172 -24.42 23.92 -20.46
C PRO A 172 -23.48 24.19 -21.64
N THR A 173 -23.64 23.44 -22.72
CA THR A 173 -23.01 23.73 -24.00
C THR A 173 -23.53 25.09 -24.43
N THR A 174 -22.77 26.15 -24.16
CA THR A 174 -23.06 27.47 -24.69
C THR A 174 -23.01 27.38 -26.22
N PRO A 175 -24.07 27.78 -26.94
CA PRO A 175 -24.09 27.81 -28.40
C PRO A 175 -23.09 28.81 -28.97
#